data_AF-A0A6A0AF60-F1
#
_entry.id   AF-A0A6A0AF60-F1
#
_cell.length_a   1.000
_cell.length_b   1.000
_cell.length_c   1.000
_cell.angle_alpha   90.00
_cell.angle_beta   90.00
_cell.angle_gamma   90.00
#
_symmetry.space_group_name_H-M   'P 1'
#
loop_
_entity.id
_entity.type
_entity.pdbx_description
1 polymer ?
#
loop_
_entity_poly.entity_id
_entity_poly.type
_entity_poly.pdbx_seq_one_letter_code
_entity_poly.pdbx_strand_id
1 'polypeptide(L)'
;GCMMSLCCDHRVITSNGTLGLNEVQLGIPVPKYWAALMAKVIGHKAAEKLLLTGKMVGAAEAKTLGMVDAVVDKDGLLPAAEKVMAQLVRLPPTAVAATKANLRADFCQEWSKYYLTESIGGPPPVALRIA
;
A
#
# COMPACT_ATOMS: atom_id res chain seq x y z
N GLY A 1 -4.25 -0.99 -8.83
CA GLY A 1 -3.27 0.11 -8.87
C GLY A 1 -2.68 0.38 -7.50
N CYS A 2 -3.46 1.00 -6.60
CA CYS A 2 -2.98 1.42 -5.27
C CYS A 2 -2.36 0.30 -4.43
N MET A 3 -3.02 -0.87 -4.36
CA MET A 3 -2.51 -2.05 -3.64
C MET A 3 -1.08 -2.42 -4.05
N MET A 4 -0.79 -2.45 -5.36
CA MET A 4 0.54 -2.78 -5.88
C MET A 4 1.58 -1.74 -5.48
N SER A 5 1.21 -0.45 -5.55
CA SER A 5 2.06 0.65 -5.10
C SER A 5 2.43 0.51 -3.62
N LEU A 6 1.46 0.21 -2.75
CA LEU A 6 1.69 0.07 -1.30
C LEU A 6 2.65 -1.09 -0.96
N CYS A 7 2.78 -2.10 -1.82
CA CYS A 7 3.73 -3.21 -1.65
C CYS A 7 5.18 -2.84 -2.02
N CYS A 8 5.39 -1.77 -2.78
CA CYS A 8 6.71 -1.33 -3.23
C CYS A 8 7.53 -0.70 -2.10
N ASP A 9 8.86 -0.74 -2.25
CA ASP A 9 9.79 -0.15 -1.28
C ASP A 9 9.85 1.38 -1.39
N HIS A 10 9.65 1.90 -2.59
CA HIS A 10 9.62 3.33 -2.89
C HIS A 10 8.57 3.62 -3.94
N ARG A 11 7.83 4.72 -3.77
CA ARG A 11 6.72 5.14 -4.62
C ARG A 11 6.93 6.56 -5.13
N VAL A 12 6.97 6.72 -6.44
CA VAL A 12 7.03 8.02 -7.11
C VAL A 12 5.72 8.23 -7.86
N ILE A 13 5.14 9.42 -7.75
CA ILE A 13 3.89 9.78 -8.43
C ILE A 13 4.08 11.08 -9.22
N THR A 14 3.38 11.21 -10.34
CA THR A 14 3.32 12.47 -11.07
C THR A 14 2.48 13.51 -10.34
N SER A 15 2.74 14.80 -10.52
CA SER A 15 1.98 15.91 -9.92
C SER A 15 0.45 15.81 -10.13
N ASN A 16 0.01 15.31 -11.29
CA ASN A 16 -1.42 15.12 -11.62
C ASN A 16 -2.00 13.75 -11.19
N GLY A 17 -1.21 12.90 -10.53
CA GLY A 17 -1.62 11.56 -10.16
C GLY A 17 -2.54 11.53 -8.94
N THR A 18 -3.38 10.51 -8.86
CA THR A 18 -4.21 10.19 -7.68
C THR A 18 -3.99 8.76 -7.22
N LEU A 19 -4.19 8.52 -5.93
CA LEU A 19 -3.98 7.22 -5.28
C LEU A 19 -5.03 7.02 -4.20
N GLY A 20 -5.52 5.78 -4.04
CA GLY A 20 -6.53 5.45 -3.04
C GLY A 20 -7.15 4.09 -3.29
N LEU A 21 -7.97 3.65 -2.35
CA LEU A 21 -8.77 2.44 -2.40
C LEU A 21 -10.24 2.90 -2.40
N ASN A 22 -10.94 2.73 -3.53
CA ASN A 22 -12.28 3.27 -3.78
C ASN A 22 -13.38 2.20 -3.79
N GLU A 23 -13.08 0.99 -3.33
CA GLU A 23 -13.98 -0.17 -3.37
C GLU A 23 -15.35 0.13 -2.74
N VAL A 24 -15.38 0.89 -1.63
CA VAL A 24 -16.63 1.25 -0.95
C VAL A 24 -17.56 2.13 -1.79
N GLN A 25 -17.01 2.92 -2.72
CA GLN A 25 -17.83 3.71 -3.65
C GLN A 25 -18.55 2.82 -4.67
N LEU A 26 -18.08 1.58 -4.83
CA LEU A 26 -18.67 0.56 -5.68
C LEU A 26 -19.53 -0.45 -4.87
N GLY A 27 -19.72 -0.21 -3.57
CA GLY A 27 -20.45 -1.13 -2.68
C GLY A 27 -19.64 -2.37 -2.28
N ILE A 28 -18.32 -2.36 -2.46
CA ILE A 28 -17.44 -3.48 -2.16
C ILE A 28 -16.64 -3.16 -0.89
N PRO A 29 -16.60 -4.06 0.11
CA PRO A 29 -15.74 -3.86 1.26
C PRO A 29 -14.27 -3.93 0.86
N VAL A 30 -13.44 -3.01 1.34
CA VAL A 30 -11.98 -3.08 1.12
C VAL A 30 -11.45 -4.37 1.76
N PRO A 31 -10.71 -5.22 1.03
CA PRO A 31 -10.18 -6.44 1.61
C PRO A 31 -9.28 -6.16 2.81
N LYS A 32 -9.43 -6.96 3.87
CA LYS A 32 -8.83 -6.77 5.20
C LYS A 32 -7.36 -6.37 5.15
N TYR A 33 -6.57 -7.04 4.32
CA TYR A 33 -5.12 -6.83 4.28
C TYR A 33 -4.70 -5.58 3.53
N TRP A 34 -5.47 -5.13 2.54
CA TRP A 34 -5.19 -3.86 1.88
C TRP A 34 -5.50 -2.70 2.82
N ALA A 35 -6.59 -2.81 3.59
CA ALA A 35 -6.88 -1.87 4.68
C ALA A 35 -5.76 -1.87 5.74
N ALA A 36 -5.29 -3.05 6.18
CA ALA A 36 -4.21 -3.17 7.15
C ALA A 36 -2.88 -2.62 6.63
N LEU A 37 -2.55 -2.87 5.36
CA LEU A 37 -1.34 -2.34 4.73
C LEU A 37 -1.40 -0.81 4.63
N MET A 38 -2.52 -0.25 4.18
CA MET A 38 -2.70 1.20 4.13
C MET A 38 -2.57 1.82 5.53
N ALA A 39 -3.15 1.21 6.57
CA ALA A 39 -3.00 1.65 7.95
C ALA A 39 -1.55 1.58 8.46
N LYS A 40 -0.75 0.59 8.02
CA LYS A 40 0.69 0.53 8.32
C LYS A 40 1.49 1.64 7.62
N VAL A 41 1.06 2.08 6.43
CA VAL A 41 1.77 3.10 5.64
C VAL A 41 1.46 4.51 6.14
N ILE A 42 0.20 4.85 6.41
CA ILE A 42 -0.20 6.24 6.75
C ILE A 42 -0.78 6.42 8.16
N GLY A 43 -0.72 5.37 8.97
CA GLY A 43 -1.34 5.34 10.29
C GLY A 43 -2.84 5.05 10.23
N HIS A 44 -3.36 4.49 11.33
CA HIS A 44 -4.72 3.97 11.41
C HIS A 44 -5.80 5.04 11.13
N LYS A 45 -5.69 6.22 11.77
CA LYS A 45 -6.69 7.29 11.65
C LYS A 45 -6.84 7.84 10.22
N ALA A 46 -5.71 8.05 9.53
CA ALA A 46 -5.73 8.54 8.17
C ALA A 46 -6.26 7.47 7.20
N ALA A 47 -5.82 6.22 7.38
CA ALA A 47 -6.31 5.10 6.59
C ALA A 47 -7.82 4.91 6.77
N GLU A 48 -8.32 4.87 8.01
CA GLU A 48 -9.76 4.72 8.30
C GLU A 48 -10.60 5.78 7.58
N LYS A 49 -10.20 7.06 7.65
CA LYS A 49 -10.90 8.14 6.94
C LYS A 49 -10.96 7.90 5.43
N LEU A 50 -9.84 7.51 4.81
CA LEU A 50 -9.79 7.30 3.36
C LEU A 50 -10.54 6.02 2.95
N LEU A 51 -10.40 4.93 3.72
CA LEU A 51 -11.02 3.64 3.45
C LEU A 51 -12.55 3.68 3.59
N LEU A 52 -13.07 4.37 4.62
CA LEU A 52 -14.52 4.49 4.83
C LEU A 52 -15.21 5.40 3.81
N THR A 53 -14.47 6.33 3.20
CA THR A 53 -15.01 7.26 2.19
C THR A 53 -14.69 6.86 0.76
N GLY A 54 -13.76 5.93 0.58
CA GLY A 54 -13.19 5.57 -0.73
C GLY A 54 -12.44 6.72 -1.41
N LYS A 55 -12.06 7.76 -0.66
CA LYS A 55 -11.48 8.99 -1.23
C LYS A 55 -10.16 8.69 -1.93
N MET A 56 -10.06 9.09 -3.18
CA MET A 56 -8.79 9.20 -3.90
C MET A 56 -8.07 10.49 -3.50
N VAL A 57 -6.80 10.39 -3.11
CA VAL A 57 -5.97 11.55 -2.75
C VAL A 57 -5.06 11.95 -3.91
N GLY A 58 -4.85 13.25 -4.08
CA GLY A 58 -3.89 13.78 -5.08
C GLY A 58 -2.44 13.64 -4.60
N ALA A 59 -1.49 13.83 -5.52
CA ALA A 59 -0.06 13.64 -5.27
C ALA A 59 0.49 14.39 -4.04
N ALA A 60 0.11 15.67 -3.86
CA ALA A 60 0.56 16.48 -2.72
C ALA A 60 0.05 15.94 -1.37
N GLU A 61 -1.25 15.61 -1.28
CA GLU A 61 -1.83 15.01 -0.08
C GLU A 61 -1.24 13.62 0.19
N ALA A 62 -1.07 12.80 -0.85
CA ALA A 62 -0.44 11.49 -0.76
C ALA A 62 1.00 11.58 -0.21
N LYS A 63 1.76 12.61 -0.59
CA LYS A 63 3.11 12.86 -0.07
C LYS A 63 3.09 13.27 1.40
N THR A 64 2.18 14.17 1.79
CA THR A 64 2.01 14.59 3.18
C THR A 64 1.61 13.44 4.10
N LEU A 65 0.75 12.54 3.60
CA LEU A 65 0.31 11.35 4.35
C LEU A 65 1.39 10.25 4.41
N GLY A 66 2.43 10.31 3.59
CA GLY A 66 3.42 9.23 3.46
C GLY A 66 3.00 8.07 2.57
N MET A 67 1.90 8.22 1.79
CA MET A 67 1.52 7.22 0.78
C MET A 67 2.51 7.16 -0.39
N VAL A 68 3.21 8.26 -0.69
CA VAL A 68 4.25 8.32 -1.72
C VAL A 68 5.52 8.99 -1.20
N ASP A 69 6.65 8.60 -1.76
CA ASP A 69 7.98 9.03 -1.33
C ASP A 69 8.51 10.20 -2.17
N ALA A 70 8.01 10.40 -3.39
CA ALA A 70 8.33 11.58 -4.21
C ALA A 70 7.18 11.97 -5.15
N VAL A 71 7.06 13.27 -5.40
CA VAL A 71 6.18 13.85 -6.42
C VAL A 71 7.06 14.55 -7.45
N VAL A 72 6.83 14.26 -8.72
CA VAL A 72 7.62 14.79 -9.84
C VAL A 72 6.71 15.14 -11.01
N ASP A 73 7.22 15.88 -11.98
CA ASP A 73 6.53 16.02 -13.27
C ASP A 73 6.67 14.75 -14.10
N LYS A 74 5.83 14.63 -15.13
CA LYS A 74 5.72 13.43 -15.97
C LYS A 74 7.08 12.95 -16.49
N ASP A 75 7.91 13.87 -16.99
CA ASP A 75 9.22 13.56 -17.58
C ASP A 75 10.26 13.17 -16.51
N GLY A 76 10.01 13.51 -15.24
CA GLY A 76 10.87 13.16 -14.11
C GLY A 76 10.55 11.81 -13.47
N LEU A 77 9.47 11.13 -13.88
CA LEU A 77 8.98 9.92 -13.20
C LEU A 77 10.00 8.77 -13.21
N LEU A 78 10.46 8.36 -14.41
CA LEU A 78 11.44 7.29 -14.56
C LEU A 78 12.81 7.67 -13.96
N PRO A 79 13.39 8.86 -14.27
CA PRO A 79 14.66 9.27 -13.67
C PRO A 79 14.65 9.26 -12.14
N ALA A 80 13.54 9.68 -11.51
CA ALA A 80 13.41 9.66 -10.06
C ALA A 80 13.36 8.23 -9.49
N ALA A 81 12.64 7.31 -10.14
CA ALA A 81 12.59 5.91 -9.73
C ALA A 81 13.96 5.21 -9.90
N GLU A 82 14.64 5.44 -11.02
CA GLU A 82 15.97 4.88 -11.31
C GLU A 82 17.02 5.39 -10.33
N LYS A 83 16.96 6.66 -9.94
CA LYS A 83 17.88 7.24 -8.95
C LYS A 83 17.83 6.48 -7.62
N VAL A 84 16.64 6.11 -7.16
CA VAL A 84 16.47 5.34 -5.92
C VAL A 84 16.96 3.91 -6.10
N MET A 85 16.58 3.27 -7.21
CA MET A 85 17.02 1.92 -7.53
C MET A 85 18.56 1.83 -7.58
N ALA A 86 19.21 2.80 -8.21
CA ALA A 86 20.67 2.91 -8.30
C ALA A 86 21.36 2.99 -6.93
N GLN A 87 20.69 3.51 -5.90
CA GLN A 87 21.20 3.50 -4.53
C GLN A 87 21.08 2.11 -3.90
N LEU A 88 19.92 1.46 -4.06
CA LEU A 88 19.66 0.14 -3.47
C LEU A 88 20.54 -0.96 -4.05
N VAL A 89 20.77 -0.97 -5.37
CA VAL A 89 21.58 -2.01 -6.04
C VAL A 89 23.07 -1.95 -5.72
N ARG A 90 23.55 -0.84 -5.15
CA ARG A 90 24.95 -0.70 -4.70
C ARG A 90 25.18 -1.30 -3.32
N LEU A 91 24.11 -1.65 -2.59
CA LEU A 91 24.20 -2.22 -1.25
C LEU A 91 24.35 -3.75 -1.32
N PRO A 92 24.94 -4.40 -0.30
CA PRO A 92 25.00 -5.86 -0.23
C PRO A 92 23.59 -6.47 -0.28
N PRO A 93 23.26 -7.29 -1.30
CA PRO A 93 21.87 -7.70 -1.56
C PRO A 93 21.30 -8.58 -0.45
N THR A 94 22.13 -9.40 0.20
CA THR A 94 21.72 -10.24 1.33
C THR A 94 21.33 -9.42 2.55
N ALA A 95 22.05 -8.32 2.83
CA ALA A 95 21.73 -7.41 3.92
C ALA A 95 20.40 -6.69 3.65
N VAL A 96 20.22 -6.14 2.44
CA VAL A 96 18.96 -5.48 2.04
C VAL A 96 17.77 -6.44 2.16
N ALA A 97 17.91 -7.66 1.65
CA ALA A 97 16.86 -8.67 1.70
C ALA A 97 16.52 -9.06 3.15
N ALA A 98 17.52 -9.31 4.00
CA ALA A 98 17.32 -9.64 5.39
C ALA A 98 16.66 -8.49 6.17
N THR A 99 17.11 -7.25 5.97
CA THR A 99 16.49 -6.07 6.58
C THR A 99 15.03 -5.92 6.16
N LYS A 100 14.72 -6.08 4.87
CA LYS A 100 13.35 -6.03 4.35
C LYS A 100 12.48 -7.15 4.92
N ALA A 101 13.03 -8.35 5.03
CA ALA A 101 12.34 -9.50 5.62
C ALA A 101 12.03 -9.24 7.11
N ASN A 102 13.01 -8.78 7.90
CA ASN A 102 12.81 -8.46 9.31
C ASN A 102 11.74 -7.37 9.51
N LEU A 103 11.79 -6.31 8.70
CA LEU A 103 10.82 -5.21 8.79
C LEU A 103 9.38 -5.65 8.46
N ARG A 104 9.22 -6.60 7.54
CA ARG A 104 7.92 -7.00 6.99
C ARG A 104 7.41 -8.35 7.51
N ALA A 105 8.20 -9.04 8.32
CA ALA A 105 7.97 -10.42 8.75
C ALA A 105 6.54 -10.61 9.28
N ASP A 106 6.14 -9.83 10.28
CA ASP A 106 4.82 -9.94 10.90
C ASP A 106 3.68 -9.78 9.89
N PHE A 107 3.77 -8.78 9.02
CA PHE A 107 2.75 -8.55 7.99
C PHE A 107 2.70 -9.69 6.97
N CYS A 108 3.86 -10.17 6.51
CA CYS A 108 3.93 -11.27 5.53
C CYS A 108 3.46 -12.60 6.12
N GLN A 109 3.75 -12.88 7.39
CA GLN A 109 3.27 -14.08 8.07
C GLN A 109 1.75 -14.07 8.22
N GLU A 110 1.17 -12.95 8.65
CA GLU A 110 -0.29 -12.81 8.74
C GLU A 110 -0.94 -12.92 7.35
N TRP A 111 -0.40 -12.24 6.34
CA TRP A 111 -0.88 -12.32 4.96
C TRP A 111 -0.89 -13.76 4.44
N SER A 112 0.18 -14.53 4.70
CA SER A 112 0.32 -15.91 4.21
C SER A 112 -0.76 -16.83 4.79
N LYS A 113 -1.15 -16.64 6.05
CA LYS A 113 -2.26 -17.40 6.67
C LYS A 113 -3.57 -17.13 5.96
N TYR A 114 -3.83 -15.88 5.59
CA TYR A 114 -5.09 -15.50 4.95
C TYR A 114 -5.20 -15.89 3.49
N TYR A 115 -4.15 -15.70 2.69
CA TYR A 115 -4.19 -16.08 1.27
C TYR A 115 -4.55 -17.56 1.11
N LEU A 116 -4.03 -18.43 1.98
CA LEU A 116 -4.38 -19.84 2.00
C LEU A 116 -5.88 -20.05 2.29
N THR A 117 -6.47 -19.29 3.22
CA THR A 117 -7.90 -19.40 3.53
C THR A 117 -8.81 -18.83 2.44
N GLU A 118 -8.40 -17.76 1.75
CA GLU A 118 -9.19 -17.15 0.68
C GLU A 118 -9.16 -18.01 -0.59
N SER A 119 -7.99 -18.54 -0.96
CA SER A 119 -7.80 -19.39 -2.14
C SER A 119 -8.52 -20.75 -2.05
N ILE A 120 -8.78 -21.25 -0.83
CA ILE A 120 -9.54 -22.50 -0.59
C ILE A 120 -11.04 -22.27 -0.33
N GLY A 121 -11.55 -21.03 -0.46
CA GLY A 121 -12.97 -20.73 -0.23
C GLY A 121 -13.39 -20.80 1.24
N GLY A 122 -12.47 -20.49 2.17
CA GLY A 122 -12.74 -20.41 3.60
C GLY A 122 -13.92 -19.48 3.92
N PRO A 123 -14.59 -19.68 5.08
CA PRO A 123 -15.83 -19.00 5.39
C PRO A 123 -15.65 -17.48 5.33
N PRO A 124 -16.65 -16.73 4.80
CA PRO A 124 -16.56 -15.28 4.72
C PRO A 124 -16.32 -14.70 6.12
N PRO A 125 -15.48 -13.65 6.26
CA PRO A 125 -15.29 -13.00 7.54
C PRO A 125 -16.64 -12.44 8.01
N VAL A 126 -17.19 -13.09 9.04
CA VAL A 126 -18.34 -12.75 9.88
C VAL A 126 -19.35 -11.82 9.20
N ALA A 127 -20.47 -12.39 8.74
CA ALA A 127 -21.67 -11.62 8.43
C ALA A 127 -21.99 -10.72 9.63
N LEU A 128 -21.80 -9.41 9.46
CA LEU A 128 -22.27 -8.39 10.38
C LEU A 128 -23.79 -8.51 10.46
N ARG A 129 -24.30 -9.26 11.43
CA ARG A 129 -25.68 -9.13 11.88
C ARG A 129 -25.75 -7.82 12.64
N ILE A 130 -26.14 -6.77 11.93
CA ILE A 130 -26.60 -5.53 12.55
C ILE A 130 -27.94 -5.90 13.20
N ALA A 131 -27.99 -5.82 14.53
CA ALA A 131 -29.21 -5.79 15.32
C ALA A 131 -29.75 -4.36 15.37
#